data_AF-A0A957BT17-F1
#
_entry.id   AF-A0A957BT17-F1
#
_cell.length_a   1.000
_cell.length_b   1.000
_cell.length_c   1.000
_cell.angle_alpha   90.00
_cell.angle_beta   90.00
_cell.angle_gamma   90.00
#
_symmetry.space_group_name_H-M   'P 1'
#
loop_
_entity.id
_entity.type
_entity.pdbx_description
1 polymer ?
#
loop_
_entity_poly.entity_id
_entity_poly.type
_entity_poly.pdbx_seq_one_letter_code
_entity_poly.pdbx_strand_id
1 'polypeptide(L)'
;VQDWVSSAAPPDADFSARYQATDSFAPPPTPLATLVYDATRMAILATANGTTRTSVAHALDQIDYAGINGEVRFAAHTWADAPEIRYHLDNGEVVALAANATQ
;
A
#
# COMPACT_ATOMS: atom_id res chain seq x y z
N VAL A 1 3.70 13.56 20.49
CA VAL A 1 4.00 12.61 19.39
C VAL A 1 2.69 12.12 18.82
N GLN A 2 2.59 11.96 17.50
CA GLN A 2 1.33 11.66 16.82
C GLN A 2 1.32 10.19 16.39
N ASP A 3 0.34 9.44 16.91
CA ASP A 3 0.04 8.09 16.46
C ASP A 3 -1.03 8.14 15.36
N TRP A 4 -0.97 7.22 14.41
CA TRP A 4 -2.02 7.06 13.40
C TRP A 4 -2.20 5.59 13.02
N VAL A 5 -3.31 5.29 12.35
CA VAL A 5 -3.62 3.97 11.80
C VAL A 5 -3.63 4.06 10.29
N SER A 6 -3.05 3.08 9.63
CA SER A 6 -3.04 2.95 8.17
C SER A 6 -3.04 1.48 7.77
N SER A 7 -3.56 1.19 6.58
CA SER A 7 -3.44 -0.14 5.94
C SER A 7 -2.16 -0.29 5.12
N ALA A 8 -1.35 0.77 5.04
CA ALA A 8 -0.08 0.71 4.36
C ALA A 8 0.93 -0.12 5.16
N ALA A 9 1.48 -1.17 4.56
CA ALA A 9 2.53 -1.99 5.14
C ALA A 9 3.87 -1.24 5.19
N PRO A 10 4.73 -1.53 6.19
CA PRO A 10 6.07 -0.99 6.19
C PRO A 10 6.86 -1.50 4.98
N PRO A 11 7.76 -0.68 4.41
CA PRO A 11 8.59 -1.11 3.29
C PRO A 11 9.55 -2.23 3.74
N ASP A 12 9.65 -3.29 2.95
CA ASP A 12 10.66 -4.33 3.16
C ASP A 12 12.01 -3.93 2.52
N ALA A 13 13.04 -4.76 2.76
CA ALA A 13 14.38 -4.50 2.25
C ALA A 13 14.45 -4.51 0.72
N ASP A 14 13.67 -5.37 0.06
CA ASP A 14 13.68 -5.51 -1.40
C ASP A 14 13.04 -4.30 -2.08
N PHE A 15 11.86 -3.88 -1.60
CA PHE A 15 11.20 -2.66 -2.06
C PHE A 15 12.05 -1.43 -1.77
N SER A 16 12.68 -1.35 -0.59
CA SER A 16 13.56 -0.23 -0.24
C SER A 16 14.75 -0.10 -1.19
N ALA A 17 15.40 -1.23 -1.52
CA ALA A 17 16.50 -1.25 -2.48
C ALA A 17 16.03 -0.81 -3.88
N ARG A 18 14.89 -1.32 -4.36
CA ARG A 18 14.32 -0.93 -5.66
C ARG A 18 13.92 0.54 -5.70
N TYR A 19 13.32 1.07 -4.62
CA TYR A 19 12.91 2.46 -4.50
C TYR A 19 14.13 3.40 -4.56
N GLN A 20 15.18 3.12 -3.79
CA GLN A 20 16.40 3.93 -3.77
C GLN A 20 17.19 3.84 -5.08
N ALA A 21 17.05 2.74 -5.83
CA ALA A 21 17.67 2.62 -7.14
C ALA A 21 17.01 3.53 -8.22
N THR A 22 15.82 4.09 -7.96
CA THR A 22 15.13 4.98 -8.92
C THR A 22 15.80 6.34 -9.04
N ASP A 23 16.33 6.88 -7.94
CA ASP A 23 17.02 8.17 -7.88
C ASP A 23 17.97 8.16 -6.67
N SER A 24 19.21 8.60 -6.88
CA SER A 24 20.24 8.71 -5.84
C SER A 24 19.87 9.64 -4.67
N PHE A 25 18.90 10.54 -4.86
CA PHE A 25 18.38 11.45 -3.85
C PHE A 25 17.01 11.05 -3.31
N ALA A 26 16.48 9.90 -3.73
CA ALA A 26 15.22 9.40 -3.19
C ALA A 26 15.36 9.19 -1.67
N PRO A 27 14.46 9.78 -0.85
CA PRO A 27 14.43 9.47 0.57
C PRO A 27 14.09 7.98 0.77
N PRO A 28 14.33 7.41 1.96
CA PRO A 28 13.80 6.09 2.29
C PRO A 28 12.28 6.03 2.05
N PRO A 29 11.75 4.91 1.54
CA PRO A 29 10.31 4.79 1.35
C PRO A 29 9.58 4.87 2.69
N THR A 30 8.37 5.44 2.65
CA THR A 30 7.44 5.42 3.78
C THR A 30 6.38 4.32 3.55
N PRO A 31 5.57 3.95 4.55
CA PRO A 31 4.44 3.06 4.31
C PRO A 31 3.54 3.55 3.17
N LEU A 32 3.28 4.85 3.06
CA LEU A 32 2.47 5.38 1.95
C LEU A 32 3.07 5.05 0.57
N ALA A 33 4.39 4.97 0.45
CA ALA A 33 5.04 4.60 -0.81
C ALA A 33 4.71 3.15 -1.23
N THR A 34 4.59 2.22 -0.27
CA THR A 34 4.21 0.83 -0.58
C THR A 34 2.77 0.78 -1.09
N LEU A 35 1.85 1.50 -0.44
CA LEU A 35 0.44 1.56 -0.84
C LEU A 35 0.26 2.20 -2.21
N VAL A 36 0.98 3.28 -2.49
CA VAL A 36 0.97 3.94 -3.81
C VAL A 36 1.53 3.02 -4.89
N TYR A 37 2.57 2.23 -4.58
CA TYR A 37 3.14 1.26 -5.52
C TYR A 37 2.10 0.22 -5.95
N ASP A 38 1.42 -0.40 -4.98
CA ASP A 38 0.36 -1.36 -5.24
C ASP A 38 -0.84 -0.73 -5.95
N ALA A 39 -1.30 0.44 -5.51
CA ALA A 39 -2.39 1.17 -6.16
C ALA A 39 -2.08 1.50 -7.63
N THR A 40 -0.85 1.92 -7.92
CA THR A 40 -0.40 2.19 -9.29
C THR A 40 -0.38 0.92 -10.13
N ARG A 41 0.10 -0.19 -9.56
CA ARG A 41 0.11 -1.49 -10.24
C ARG A 41 -1.31 -1.96 -10.57
N MET A 42 -2.24 -1.85 -9.63
CA MET A 42 -3.66 -2.15 -9.86
C MET A 42 -4.28 -1.27 -10.95
N ALA A 43 -3.99 0.04 -10.96
CA ALA A 43 -4.47 0.94 -12.01
C ALA A 43 -3.93 0.57 -13.40
N ILE A 44 -2.66 0.17 -13.50
CA ILE A 44 -2.06 -0.32 -14.74
C ILE A 44 -2.76 -1.61 -15.20
N LEU A 45 -3.00 -2.55 -14.30
CA LEU A 45 -3.69 -3.80 -14.63
C LEU A 45 -5.14 -3.57 -15.10
N ALA A 46 -5.86 -2.66 -14.43
CA ALA A 46 -7.22 -2.31 -14.81
C ALA A 46 -7.31 -1.64 -16.18
N THR A 47 -6.32 -0.80 -16.54
CA THR A 47 -6.27 -0.12 -17.85
C THR A 47 -5.79 -1.04 -18.98
N ALA A 48 -5.07 -2.12 -18.69
CA ALA A 48 -4.71 -3.11 -19.69
C ALA A 48 -5.92 -3.84 -20.29
N ASN A 49 -7.02 -3.96 -19.52
CA ASN A 49 -8.22 -4.70 -19.91
C ASN A 49 -9.37 -3.80 -20.42
N GLY A 50 -9.19 -2.48 -20.44
CA GLY A 50 -10.22 -1.56 -20.89
C GLY A 50 -9.75 -0.11 -20.96
N THR A 51 -10.22 0.62 -21.97
CA THR A 51 -9.78 2.01 -22.25
C THR A 51 -10.80 3.07 -21.84
N THR A 52 -11.98 2.67 -21.38
CA THR A 52 -13.02 3.59 -20.94
C THR A 52 -13.06 3.70 -19.42
N ARG A 53 -13.50 4.84 -18.89
CA ARG A 53 -13.69 5.03 -17.45
C ARG A 53 -14.53 3.91 -16.82
N THR A 54 -15.63 3.53 -17.48
CA THR A 54 -16.55 2.50 -16.98
C THR A 54 -15.89 1.12 -16.97
N SER A 55 -15.17 0.75 -18.04
CA SER A 55 -14.47 -0.55 -18.09
C SER A 55 -13.34 -0.66 -17.08
N VAL A 56 -12.59 0.43 -16.85
CA VAL A 56 -11.52 0.47 -15.84
C VAL A 56 -12.10 0.39 -14.43
N ALA A 57 -13.18 1.12 -14.13
CA ALA A 57 -13.85 1.06 -12.84
C ALA A 57 -14.37 -0.35 -12.55
N HIS A 58 -15.00 -1.00 -13.54
CA HIS A 58 -15.44 -2.38 -13.42
C HIS A 58 -14.27 -3.36 -13.22
N ALA A 59 -13.15 -3.16 -13.92
CA ALA A 59 -11.95 -3.99 -13.75
C ALA A 59 -11.34 -3.84 -12.35
N LEU A 60 -11.34 -2.63 -11.77
CA LEU A 60 -10.92 -2.41 -10.39
C LEU A 60 -11.85 -3.06 -9.38
N ASP A 61 -13.17 -2.99 -9.58
CA ASP A 61 -14.16 -3.61 -8.70
C ASP A 61 -14.04 -5.15 -8.66
N GLN A 62 -13.47 -5.75 -9.70
CA GLN A 62 -13.26 -7.21 -9.83
C GLN A 62 -11.81 -7.63 -9.56
N ILE A 63 -10.94 -6.71 -9.14
CA ILE A 63 -9.53 -7.03 -8.95
C ILE A 63 -9.32 -7.91 -7.71
N ASP A 64 -8.46 -8.91 -7.89
CA ASP A 64 -7.87 -9.70 -6.82
C ASP A 64 -6.35 -9.57 -6.98
N TYR A 65 -5.75 -8.73 -6.13
CA TYR A 65 -4.35 -8.32 -6.25
C TYR A 65 -3.57 -8.65 -4.99
N ALA A 66 -2.49 -9.41 -5.11
CA ALA A 66 -1.54 -9.64 -4.03
C ALA A 66 -0.28 -8.80 -4.27
N GLY A 67 0.03 -7.92 -3.32
CA GLY A 67 1.19 -7.02 -3.38
C GLY A 67 1.92 -6.88 -2.05
N ILE A 68 2.62 -5.76 -1.89
CA ILE A 68 3.39 -5.44 -0.68
C ILE A 68 2.45 -5.31 0.53
N ASN A 69 1.26 -4.77 0.32
CA ASN A 69 0.27 -4.54 1.36
C ASN A 69 -0.66 -5.75 1.61
N GLY A 70 -0.29 -6.93 1.09
CA GLY A 70 -1.11 -8.14 1.18
C GLY A 70 -2.15 -8.22 0.07
N GLU A 71 -3.26 -8.91 0.36
CA GLU A 71 -4.37 -9.08 -0.57
C GLU A 71 -5.24 -7.82 -0.61
N VAL A 72 -5.49 -7.33 -1.83
CA VAL A 72 -6.35 -6.19 -2.12
C VAL A 72 -7.49 -6.65 -3.00
N ARG A 73 -8.70 -6.56 -2.44
CA ARG A 73 -9.97 -6.76 -3.14
C ARG A 73 -10.98 -5.73 -2.66
N PHE A 74 -11.92 -5.36 -3.53
CA PHE A 74 -12.93 -4.35 -3.20
C PHE A 74 -14.30 -5.00 -2.96
N ALA A 75 -14.98 -4.57 -1.90
CA ALA A 75 -16.38 -4.87 -1.63
C ALA A 75 -17.13 -3.56 -1.41
N ALA A 76 -18.20 -3.34 -2.17
CA ALA A 76 -18.96 -2.08 -2.15
C ALA A 76 -18.04 -0.83 -2.25
N HIS A 77 -17.09 -0.87 -3.19
CA HIS A 77 -16.12 0.20 -3.47
C HIS A 77 -15.14 0.54 -2.33
N THR A 78 -15.01 -0.32 -1.32
CA THR A 78 -14.03 -0.19 -0.24
C THR A 78 -13.11 -1.41 -0.22
N TRP A 79 -11.84 -1.24 0.15
CA TRP A 79 -10.92 -2.36 0.32
C TRP A 79 -11.42 -3.27 1.45
N ALA A 80 -11.82 -4.48 1.09
CA ALA A 80 -12.30 -5.48 2.04
C ALA A 80 -11.14 -6.03 2.86
N ASP A 81 -11.36 -6.16 4.18
CA ASP A 81 -10.39 -6.73 5.12
C ASP A 81 -9.02 -6.04 5.09
N ALA A 82 -9.02 -4.73 4.82
CA ALA A 82 -7.81 -3.92 4.80
C ALA A 82 -7.11 -4.00 6.18
N PRO A 83 -5.80 -4.27 6.22
CA PRO A 83 -5.09 -4.39 7.49
C PRO A 83 -5.11 -3.07 8.26
N GLU A 84 -5.06 -3.14 9.59
CA GLU A 84 -4.92 -1.97 10.45
C GLU A 84 -3.56 -2.01 11.14
N ILE A 85 -2.65 -1.14 10.71
CA ILE A 85 -1.31 -1.03 11.29
C ILE A 85 -1.22 0.31 12.01
N ARG A 86 -0.86 0.26 13.29
CA ARG A 86 -0.64 1.47 14.08
C ARG A 86 0.81 1.92 13.92
N TYR A 87 0.99 3.21 13.69
CA TYR A 87 2.28 3.83 13.48
C TYR A 87 2.53 4.95 14.50
N HIS A 88 3.81 5.20 14.72
CA HIS A 88 4.33 6.29 15.54
C HIS A 88 5.51 6.95 14.85
N LEU A 89 5.71 8.24 15.10
CA LEU A 89 6.89 8.98 14.63
C LEU A 89 7.92 9.05 15.76
N ASP A 90 9.00 8.27 15.66
CA ASP A 90 10.12 8.28 16.60
C ASP A 90 11.36 8.90 15.95
N ASN A 91 11.86 10.01 16.52
CA ASN A 91 13.03 10.75 16.00
C ASN A 91 13.00 11.08 14.49
N GLY A 92 11.81 11.24 13.91
CA GLY A 92 11.62 11.52 12.47
C GLY A 92 11.44 10.27 11.60
N GLU A 93 11.50 9.08 12.19
CA GLU A 93 11.27 7.80 11.52
C GLU A 93 9.87 7.25 11.83
N VAL A 94 9.26 6.63 10.82
CA VAL A 94 7.95 5.99 10.95
C VAL A 94 8.15 4.56 11.45
N VAL A 95 7.66 4.25 12.64
CA VAL A 95 7.79 2.94 13.28
C VAL A 95 6.41 2.29 13.39
N ALA A 96 6.29 1.05 12.91
CA ALA A 96 5.09 0.23 13.11
C ALA A 96 5.08 -0.30 14.55
N LEU A 97 3.97 -0.09 15.25
CA LEU A 97 3.76 -0.66 16.58
C LEU A 97 3.32 -2.12 16.41
N ALA A 98 3.98 -3.02 17.14
CA ALA A 98 3.54 -4.41 17.20
C ALA A 98 2.08 -4.45 17.65
N ALA A 99 1.25 -5.26 16.99
CA ALA A 99 -0.07 -5.58 17.50
C ALA A 99 0.12 -6.13 18.92
N ASN A 100 -0.46 -5.47 19.93
CA ASN A 100 -0.46 -6.02 21.28
C ASN A 100 -1.10 -7.40 21.18
N ALA A 101 -0.29 -8.45 21.42
CA ALA A 101 -0.82 -9.77 21.65
C ALA A 101 -1.76 -9.65 22.85
N THR A 102 -3.07 -9.74 22.61
CA THR A 102 -4.05 -9.93 23.66
C THR A 102 -3.64 -11.19 24.43
N GLN A 103 -3.17 -11.00 25.67
CA GLN A 103 -3.12 -12.05 26.69
C GLN A 103 -4.54 -12.50 27.04
#